data_AF-A0A951XDX8-F1
#
_entry.id   AF-A0A951XDX8-F1
#
_cell.length_a   1.000
_cell.length_b   1.000
_cell.length_c   1.000
_cell.angle_alpha   90.00
_cell.angle_beta   90.00
_cell.angle_gamma   90.00
#
_symmetry.space_group_name_H-M   'P 1'
#
loop_
_entity.id
_entity.type
_entity.pdbx_description
1 polymer ?
#
loop_
_entity_poly.entity_id
_entity_poly.type
_entity_poly.pdbx_seq_one_letter_code
_entity_poly.pdbx_strand_id
1 'polypeptide(L)' 'FMGKEGQSVPNMSDEWVETISNKYIELYERITGEQFQPEILSEDVLYKRILDALASINHL' A
#
# COMPACT_ATOMS: atom_id res chain seq x y z
N PHE A 1 6.95 13.87 -3.21
CA PHE A 1 8.26 13.46 -3.75
C PHE A 1 8.09 13.28 -5.26
N MET A 2 8.94 13.88 -6.10
CA MET A 2 8.81 13.80 -7.57
C MET A 2 9.97 13.05 -8.23
N GLY A 3 10.80 12.35 -7.42
CA GLY A 3 11.89 11.51 -7.91
C GLY A 3 13.04 12.29 -8.57
N LYS A 4 13.21 13.57 -8.25
CA LYS A 4 14.30 14.38 -8.81
C LYS A 4 15.64 14.01 -8.19
N GLU A 5 16.71 14.14 -8.97
CA GLU A 5 18.08 13.95 -8.50
C GLU A 5 18.36 14.84 -7.27
N GLY A 6 18.95 14.24 -6.22
CA GLY A 6 19.21 14.92 -4.95
C GLY A 6 18.04 14.98 -3.97
N GLN A 7 16.84 14.49 -4.32
CA GLN A 7 15.75 14.36 -3.34
C GLN A 7 15.96 13.11 -2.47
N SER A 8 15.88 13.28 -1.15
CA SER A 8 15.84 12.17 -0.18
C SER A 8 14.42 11.92 0.30
N VAL A 9 14.09 10.64 0.51
CA VAL A 9 12.82 10.25 1.10
C VAL A 9 12.81 10.74 2.55
N PRO A 10 11.79 11.51 2.98
CA PRO A 10 11.71 11.95 4.36
C PRO A 10 11.51 10.75 5.30
N ASN A 11 11.95 10.89 6.56
CA ASN A 11 11.59 9.90 7.57
C ASN A 11 10.07 9.90 7.75
N MET A 12 9.47 8.71 7.65
CA MET A 12 8.05 8.50 7.87
C MET A 12 7.92 7.79 9.22
N SER A 13 7.54 8.53 10.27
CA SER A 13 7.23 7.92 11.56
C SER A 13 5.94 7.10 11.45
N ASP A 14 5.80 6.09 12.31
CA ASP A 14 4.61 5.23 12.35
C ASP A 14 3.32 6.07 12.54
N GLU A 15 3.38 7.07 13.41
CA GLU A 15 2.28 8.02 13.69
C GLU A 15 1.88 8.82 12.43
N TRP A 16 2.87 9.22 11.63
CA TRP A 16 2.63 9.98 10.41
C TRP A 16 2.04 9.10 9.31
N VAL A 17 2.53 7.86 9.20
CA VAL A 17 1.97 6.85 8.31
C VAL A 17 0.51 6.58 8.67
N GLU A 18 0.21 6.36 9.95
CA GLU A 18 -1.17 6.14 10.44
C GLU A 18 -2.08 7.33 10.11
N THR A 19 -1.60 8.55 10.36
CA THR A 19 -2.36 9.78 10.05
C THR A 19 -2.70 9.88 8.56
N ILE A 20 -1.75 9.56 7.68
CA ILE A 20 -1.98 9.60 6.23
C ILE A 20 -2.93 8.48 5.80
N SER A 21 -2.71 7.26 6.30
CA SER A 21 -3.57 6.10 6.01
C SER A 21 -5.03 6.38 6.36
N ASN A 22 -5.30 6.92 7.56
CA ASN A 22 -6.66 7.26 8.00
C ASN A 22 -7.34 8.28 7.10
N LYS A 23 -6.62 9.29 6.58
CA LYS A 23 -7.19 10.26 5.63
C LYS A 23 -7.58 9.63 4.30
N TYR A 24 -6.76 8.71 3.79
CA TYR A 24 -7.07 8.01 2.53
C TYR A 24 -8.19 6.98 2.70
N ILE A 25 -8.27 6.32 3.86
CA ILE A 25 -9.40 5.47 4.24
C ILE A 25 -10.68 6.31 4.26
N GLU A 26 -10.72 7.42 5.01
CA GLU A 26 -11.89 8.29 5.06
C GLU A 26 -12.31 8.75 3.65
N LEU A 27 -11.34 9.15 2.83
CA LEU A 27 -11.62 9.59 1.46
C LEU A 27 -12.21 8.46 0.61
N TYR A 28 -11.65 7.25 0.68
CA TYR A 28 -12.19 6.07 -0.01
C TYR A 28 -13.63 5.80 0.41
N GLU A 29 -13.91 5.77 1.71
CA GLU A 29 -15.24 5.48 2.23
C GLU A 29 -16.27 6.55 1.84
N ARG A 30 -15.85 7.83 1.82
CA ARG A 30 -16.72 8.94 1.39
C ARG A 30 -17.03 8.93 -0.11
N ILE A 31 -16.07 8.53 -0.94
CA ILE A 31 -16.24 8.49 -2.39
C ILE A 31 -17.05 7.26 -2.80
N THR A 32 -16.78 6.11 -2.20
CA THR A 32 -17.37 4.82 -2.62
C THR A 32 -18.65 4.47 -1.85
N GLY A 33 -18.80 4.97 -0.62
CA GLY A 33 -19.85 4.53 0.31
C GLY A 33 -19.57 3.18 0.96
N GLU A 34 -18.44 2.53 0.66
CA GLU A 34 -18.04 1.24 1.20
C GLU A 34 -17.10 1.42 2.40
N GLN A 35 -17.19 0.54 3.40
CA GLN A 35 -16.25 0.52 4.52
C GLN A 35 -14.92 -0.11 4.08
N PHE A 36 -13.80 0.55 4.38
CA PHE A 36 -12.50 0.01 4.06
C PHE A 36 -12.21 -1.24 4.90
N GLN A 37 -11.81 -2.32 4.22
CA GLN A 37 -11.44 -3.58 4.88
C GLN A 37 -9.91 -3.78 4.77
N PRO A 38 -9.15 -3.54 5.85
CA PRO A 38 -7.71 -3.80 5.83
C PRO A 38 -7.45 -5.31 5.71
N GLU A 39 -6.62 -5.70 4.75
CA GLU A 39 -6.18 -7.09 4.63
C GLU A 39 -4.89 -7.30 5.43
N ILE A 40 -4.97 -8.09 6.50
CA ILE A 40 -3.80 -8.48 7.29
C ILE A 40 -3.28 -9.80 6.71
N LEU A 41 -2.13 -9.74 6.05
CA LEU A 41 -1.47 -10.90 5.48
C LEU A 41 -0.27 -11.31 6.33
N SER A 42 -0.10 -12.60 6.54
CA SER A 42 1.18 -13.12 7.02
C SER A 42 2.24 -12.99 5.91
N GLU A 43 3.50 -12.94 6.32
CA GLU A 43 4.63 -12.83 5.40
C GLU A 43 4.64 -13.99 4.38
N ASP A 44 4.38 -15.23 4.82
CA ASP A 44 4.30 -16.40 3.94
C ASP A 44 3.21 -16.28 2.86
N VAL A 45 2.03 -15.78 3.24
CA VAL A 45 0.92 -15.60 2.30
C VAL A 45 1.23 -14.48 1.32
N LEU A 46 1.78 -13.36 1.80
CA LEU A 46 2.20 -12.25 0.94
C LEU A 46 3.26 -12.69 -0.06
N TYR A 47 4.29 -13.39 0.40
CA TYR A 47 5.36 -13.91 -0.44
C TYR A 47 4.82 -14.84 -1.53
N LYS A 48 3.93 -15.78 -1.16
CA LYS A 48 3.29 -16.68 -2.11
C LYS A 48 2.49 -15.93 -3.18
N ARG A 49 1.67 -14.94 -2.79
CA ARG A 49 0.89 -14.12 -3.74
C ARG A 49 1.77 -13.36 -4.72
N ILE A 50 2.89 -12.80 -4.24
CA ILE A 50 3.86 -12.11 -5.11
C ILE A 50 4.45 -13.08 -6.14
N LEU A 51 4.86 -14.28 -5.72
CA LEU A 51 5.41 -15.30 -6.64
C LEU A 51 4.38 -15.73 -7.70
N ASP A 52 3.13 -15.96 -7.29
CA ASP A 52 2.07 -16.38 -8.20
C ASP A 52 1.74 -15.27 -9.22
N ALA A 53 1.76 -14.00 -8.82
CA ALA A 53 1.56 -12.86 -9.70
C ALA A 53 2.73 -12.68 -10.70
N LEU A 54 3.98 -12.88 -10.28
CA LEU A 54 5.13 -12.81 -11.18
C LEU A 54 5.14 -13.98 -12.19
N ALA A 55 4.73 -15.17 -11.75
CA ALA A 55 4.61 -16.33 -12.64
C ALA A 55 3.56 -16.09 -13.73
N SER A 56 2.41 -15.47 -13.40
CA SER A 56 1.36 -15.19 -14.39
C SER A 56 1.77 -14.15 -15.44
N ILE A 57 2.64 -13.20 -15.10
CA ILE A 57 3.20 -12.21 -16.03
C ILE A 57 4.21 -12.85 -16.99
N ASN A 58 5.05 -13.77 -16.50
CA ASN A 58 6.12 -14.41 -17.29
C ASN A 58 5.63 -15.58 -18.18
N HIS A 59 4.35 -15.95 -18.09
CA HIS A 59 3.73 -16.96 -18.96
C HIS A 59 3.01 -16.35 -20.19
N LEU A 60 3.29 -15.07 -20.51
CA LEU A 60 3.06 -14.41 -21.81
C LEU A 60 4.40 -14.13 -22.50
#